data_AF-A0A1L8N3X9-F1
#
_entry.id   AF-A0A1L8N3X9-F1
#
_cell.length_a   1.000
_cell.length_b   1.000
_cell.length_c   1.000
_cell.angle_alpha   90.00
_cell.angle_beta   90.00
_cell.angle_gamma   90.00
#
_symmetry.space_group_name_H-M   'P 1'
#
loop_
_entity.id
_entity.type
_entity.pdbx_description
1 polymer ?
#
loop_
_entity_poly.entity_id
_entity_poly.type
_entity_poly.pdbx_seq_one_letter_code
_entity_poly.pdbx_strand_id
1 'polypeptide(L)'
;MSDIKDLREGGIVAGILIVIFLLLFSLSFPVSAEKKEGLAVAIQNVFDSENDDNLKVGEFIPINSPLQTSLSVYTVLGQQEDMYACIIRITGICGPVPVVFIYSALQGAKYFGIAGEFNKVTDYDLAGISYTQINYWSKKIPTIIEGSLNE
;
A
#
# COMPACT_ATOMS: atom_id res chain seq x y z
N MET A 1 54.24 4.16 22.99
CA MET A 1 54.11 3.83 21.54
C MET A 1 52.92 2.91 21.25
N SER A 2 52.39 2.16 22.23
CA SER A 2 51.20 1.29 22.09
C SER A 2 49.90 2.10 21.96
N ASP A 3 49.69 3.08 22.84
CA ASP A 3 48.41 3.82 22.94
C ASP A 3 48.02 4.61 21.68
N ILE A 4 49.00 5.10 20.91
CA ILE A 4 48.76 5.86 19.68
C ILE A 4 48.25 4.94 18.55
N LYS A 5 48.65 3.66 18.54
CA LYS A 5 48.14 2.69 17.56
C LYS A 5 46.70 2.31 17.87
N ASP A 6 46.37 2.08 19.13
CA ASP A 6 45.02 1.73 19.57
C ASP A 6 44.01 2.87 19.31
N LEU A 7 44.42 4.12 19.54
CA LEU A 7 43.61 5.31 19.20
C LEU A 7 43.41 5.47 17.68
N ARG A 8 44.43 5.15 16.88
CA ARG A 8 44.36 5.21 15.42
C ARG A 8 43.45 4.13 14.84
N GLU A 9 43.53 2.91 15.36
CA GLU A 9 42.67 1.79 14.94
C GLU A 9 41.22 2.02 15.37
N GLY A 10 40.98 2.53 16.58
CA GLY A 10 39.65 2.94 17.03
C GLY A 10 39.02 4.04 16.18
N GLY A 11 39.82 5.03 15.75
CA GLY A 11 39.36 6.09 14.85
C GLY A 11 38.96 5.60 13.46
N ILE A 12 39.68 4.61 12.92
CA ILE A 12 39.34 3.99 11.63
C ILE A 12 38.02 3.20 11.73
N VAL A 13 37.85 2.42 12.80
CA VAL A 13 36.61 1.64 13.02
C VAL A 13 35.40 2.57 13.20
N ALA A 14 35.55 3.63 13.99
CA ALA A 14 34.49 4.64 14.15
C ALA A 14 34.17 5.36 12.83
N GLY A 15 35.19 5.69 12.03
CA GLY A 15 34.99 6.28 10.70
C GLY A 15 34.22 5.36 9.75
N ILE A 16 34.57 4.07 9.71
CA ILE A 16 33.87 3.06 8.89
C ILE A 16 32.41 2.92 9.35
N LEU A 17 32.16 2.88 10.66
CA LEU A 17 30.79 2.81 11.21
C LEU A 17 29.95 4.02 10.79
N ILE A 18 30.51 5.24 10.85
CA ILE A 18 29.80 6.46 10.42
C ILE A 18 29.46 6.39 8.93
N VAL A 19 30.39 5.93 8.09
CA VAL A 19 30.14 5.78 6.64
C VAL A 19 29.02 4.76 6.38
N ILE A 20 29.01 3.64 7.11
CA ILE A 20 27.94 2.63 7.00
C ILE A 20 26.59 3.22 7.43
N PHE A 21 26.54 3.96 8.54
CA PHE A 21 25.31 4.62 8.98
C PHE A 21 24.80 5.64 7.97
N LEU A 22 25.69 6.43 7.36
CA LEU A 22 25.32 7.39 6.31
C LEU A 22 24.80 6.69 5.05
N LEU A 23 25.38 5.55 4.66
CA LEU A 23 24.90 4.74 3.54
C LEU A 23 23.53 4.10 3.82
N LEU A 24 23.29 3.62 5.04
CA LEU A 24 21.98 3.09 5.44
C LEU A 24 20.92 4.21 5.51
N PHE A 25 21.32 5.41 5.96
CA PHE A 25 20.45 6.58 6.00
C PHE A 25 20.10 7.07 4.60
N SER A 26 21.04 7.07 3.65
CA SER A 26 20.75 7.46 2.26
C SER A 26 19.83 6.47 1.55
N LEU A 27 19.88 5.18 1.89
CA LEU A 27 18.90 4.18 1.42
C LEU A 27 17.52 4.34 2.08
N SER A 28 17.42 5.11 3.16
CA SER A 28 16.16 5.40 3.83
C SER A 28 15.38 6.56 3.19
N PHE A 29 15.94 7.24 2.17
CA PHE A 29 15.18 8.19 1.38
C PHE A 29 14.00 7.48 0.69
N PRO A 30 12.82 8.12 0.62
CA PRO A 30 11.60 7.39 0.43
C PRO A 30 11.45 7.02 -1.05
N VAL A 31 11.67 5.74 -1.35
CA VAL A 31 11.13 5.02 -2.54
C VAL A 31 9.60 4.94 -2.42
N SER A 32 8.93 6.07 -2.17
CA SER A 32 7.49 6.13 -1.88
C SER A 32 6.70 6.57 -3.10
N ALA A 33 7.26 7.39 -3.99
CA ALA A 33 6.56 7.87 -5.18
C ALA A 33 6.34 6.73 -6.18
N GLU A 34 7.40 6.00 -6.56
CA GLU A 34 7.32 4.85 -7.47
C GLU A 34 6.41 3.74 -6.93
N LYS A 35 6.43 3.50 -5.61
CA LYS A 35 5.51 2.53 -4.98
C LYS A 35 4.05 2.96 -5.08
N LYS A 36 3.76 4.26 -4.95
CA LYS A 36 2.39 4.78 -5.08
C LYS A 36 1.89 4.67 -6.52
N GLU A 37 2.75 4.95 -7.49
CA GLU A 37 2.41 4.83 -8.91
C GLU A 37 2.18 3.36 -9.31
N GLY A 38 3.06 2.45 -8.88
CA GLY A 38 2.90 1.02 -9.15
C GLY A 38 1.60 0.44 -8.56
N LEU A 39 1.19 0.90 -7.38
CA LEU A 39 -0.10 0.50 -6.78
C LEU A 39 -1.30 1.09 -7.54
N ALA A 40 -1.21 2.33 -8.02
CA ALA A 40 -2.26 2.93 -8.85
C ALA A 40 -2.44 2.17 -10.17
N VAL A 41 -1.34 1.81 -10.84
CA VAL A 41 -1.36 0.97 -12.05
C VAL A 41 -1.98 -0.40 -11.76
N ALA A 42 -1.62 -1.02 -10.63
CA ALA A 42 -2.19 -2.30 -10.23
C ALA A 42 -3.71 -2.23 -10.03
N ILE A 43 -4.22 -1.16 -9.40
CA ILE A 43 -5.67 -0.92 -9.26
C ILE A 43 -6.31 -0.69 -10.64
N GLN A 44 -5.68 0.12 -11.51
CA GLN A 44 -6.21 0.40 -12.84
C GLN A 44 -6.34 -0.88 -13.67
N ASN A 45 -5.35 -1.78 -13.62
CA ASN A 45 -5.42 -3.06 -14.29
C ASN A 45 -6.60 -3.92 -13.79
N VAL A 46 -6.94 -3.84 -12.51
CA VAL A 46 -8.12 -4.53 -11.97
C VAL A 46 -9.40 -3.91 -12.54
N PHE A 47 -9.51 -2.58 -12.61
CA PHE A 47 -10.65 -1.89 -13.22
C PHE A 47 -10.83 -2.28 -14.69
N ASP A 48 -9.74 -2.25 -15.45
CA ASP A 48 -9.75 -2.60 -16.87
C ASP A 48 -10.13 -4.09 -17.08
N SER A 49 -9.74 -4.99 -16.16
CA SER A 49 -10.06 -6.43 -16.26
C SER A 49 -11.52 -6.79 -15.98
N GLU A 50 -12.23 -6.00 -15.18
CA GLU A 50 -13.67 -6.15 -14.92
C GLU A 50 -14.53 -5.49 -16.02
N ASN A 51 -13.91 -4.93 -17.08
CA ASN A 51 -14.55 -4.14 -18.15
C ASN A 51 -15.33 -2.92 -17.63
N ASP A 52 -14.91 -2.32 -16.51
CA ASP A 52 -15.47 -1.05 -16.04
C ASP A 52 -14.62 0.12 -16.54
N ASP A 53 -14.68 0.36 -17.86
CA ASP A 53 -13.88 1.39 -18.56
C ASP A 53 -14.13 2.82 -18.03
N ASN A 54 -15.16 3.02 -17.22
CA ASN A 54 -15.54 4.29 -16.62
C ASN A 54 -14.77 4.61 -15.33
N LEU A 55 -14.05 3.64 -14.75
CA LEU A 55 -13.28 3.85 -13.53
C LEU A 55 -11.82 4.15 -13.84
N LYS A 56 -11.38 5.35 -13.46
CA LYS A 56 -9.98 5.75 -13.56
C LYS A 56 -9.41 6.05 -12.18
N VAL A 57 -8.25 5.47 -11.88
CA VAL A 57 -7.54 5.74 -10.63
C VAL A 57 -6.98 7.16 -10.67
N GLY A 58 -7.26 7.94 -9.62
CA GLY A 58 -6.80 9.30 -9.45
C GLY A 58 -5.64 9.42 -8.47
N GLU A 59 -5.64 10.50 -7.69
CA GLU A 59 -4.55 10.86 -6.80
C GLU A 59 -4.52 10.00 -5.53
N PHE A 60 -3.31 9.76 -5.02
CA PHE A 60 -3.09 9.08 -3.76
C PHE A 60 -3.56 9.94 -2.58
N ILE A 61 -4.32 9.35 -1.67
CA ILE A 61 -4.79 10.00 -0.44
C ILE A 61 -3.92 9.53 0.73
N PRO A 62 -3.20 10.45 1.39
CA PRO A 62 -2.52 10.11 2.63
C PRO A 62 -3.56 9.75 3.69
N ILE A 63 -3.39 8.60 4.33
CA ILE A 63 -4.23 8.16 5.45
C ILE A 63 -3.47 8.28 6.76
N ASN A 64 -4.10 8.92 7.75
CA ASN A 64 -3.54 9.11 9.09
C ASN A 64 -3.87 7.90 9.97
N SER A 65 -3.47 6.72 9.53
CA SER A 65 -3.74 5.46 10.24
C SER A 65 -2.46 4.63 10.39
N PRO A 66 -2.25 3.96 11.53
CA PRO A 66 -1.18 2.96 11.67
C PRO A 66 -1.25 1.85 10.60
N LEU A 67 -2.42 1.67 9.98
CA LEU A 67 -2.67 0.71 8.92
C LEU A 67 -2.18 1.17 7.52
N GLN A 68 -1.63 2.38 7.41
CA GLN A 68 -1.04 2.92 6.16
C GLN A 68 0.06 2.02 5.56
N THR A 69 0.68 1.18 6.39
CA THR A 69 1.68 0.20 5.92
C THR A 69 1.08 -0.89 5.02
N SER A 70 -0.22 -1.18 5.16
CA SER A 70 -0.90 -2.28 4.46
C SER A 70 -2.08 -1.84 3.60
N LEU A 71 -2.52 -0.59 3.74
CA LEU A 71 -3.61 0.03 2.97
C LEU A 71 -3.08 1.24 2.21
N SER A 72 -3.45 1.37 0.94
CA SER A 72 -3.26 2.59 0.17
C SER A 72 -4.58 2.99 -0.47
N VAL A 73 -4.88 4.28 -0.44
CA VAL A 73 -6.16 4.85 -0.87
C VAL A 73 -5.90 5.83 -2.00
N TYR A 74 -6.76 5.81 -3.02
CA TYR A 74 -6.70 6.69 -4.18
C TYR A 74 -8.10 7.22 -4.47
N THR A 75 -8.21 8.42 -5.03
CA THR A 75 -9.49 8.86 -5.61
C THR A 75 -9.83 8.05 -6.86
N VAL A 76 -11.11 8.02 -7.21
CA VAL A 76 -11.59 7.48 -8.48
C VAL A 76 -12.16 8.63 -9.30
N LEU A 77 -11.64 8.82 -10.50
CA LEU A 77 -12.04 9.85 -11.45
C LEU A 77 -13.18 9.34 -12.35
N GLY A 78 -14.00 10.26 -12.84
CA GLY A 78 -15.07 9.97 -13.81
C GLY A 78 -16.45 9.69 -13.21
N GLN A 79 -16.58 9.71 -11.89
CA GLN A 79 -17.87 9.52 -11.19
C GLN A 79 -18.41 10.85 -10.63
N GLN A 80 -19.73 10.95 -10.50
CA GLN A 80 -20.39 12.11 -9.88
C GLN A 80 -20.27 12.13 -8.35
N GLU A 81 -20.03 10.97 -7.74
CA GLU A 81 -19.88 10.82 -6.28
C GLU A 81 -18.41 10.61 -5.91
N ASP A 82 -18.01 11.13 -4.75
CA ASP A 82 -16.69 10.87 -4.18
C ASP A 82 -16.51 9.39 -3.91
N MET A 83 -15.68 8.76 -4.74
CA MET A 83 -15.38 7.35 -4.70
C MET A 83 -13.88 7.15 -4.55
N TYR A 84 -13.52 6.11 -3.80
CA TYR A 84 -12.15 5.82 -3.41
C TYR A 84 -11.80 4.38 -3.72
N ALA A 85 -10.65 4.18 -4.36
CA ALA A 85 -10.06 2.87 -4.57
C ALA A 85 -9.07 2.56 -3.45
N CYS A 86 -9.21 1.39 -2.85
CA CYS A 86 -8.40 0.97 -1.72
C CYS A 86 -7.69 -0.33 -2.08
N ILE A 87 -6.36 -0.37 -1.99
CA ILE A 87 -5.59 -1.59 -2.15
C ILE A 87 -5.01 -2.03 -0.80
N ILE A 88 -5.33 -3.26 -0.40
CA ILE A 88 -5.02 -3.81 0.92
C ILE A 88 -4.30 -5.14 0.77
N ARG A 89 -3.17 -5.32 1.44
CA ARG A 89 -2.53 -6.64 1.52
C ARG A 89 -3.22 -7.50 2.57
N ILE A 90 -3.91 -8.55 2.13
CA ILE A 90 -4.55 -9.55 3.00
C ILE A 90 -3.75 -10.85 2.91
N THR A 91 -3.43 -11.46 4.05
CA THR A 91 -2.75 -12.76 4.07
C THR A 91 -3.66 -13.85 3.53
N GLY A 92 -3.28 -14.41 2.37
CA GLY A 92 -3.86 -15.62 1.78
C GLY A 92 -2.99 -16.85 2.05
N ILE A 93 -3.29 -17.97 1.37
CA ILE A 93 -2.61 -19.26 1.59
C ILE A 93 -1.12 -19.20 1.25
N CYS A 94 -0.75 -18.51 0.17
CA CYS A 94 0.61 -18.45 -0.36
C CYS A 94 1.34 -17.14 0.01
N GLY A 95 0.81 -16.35 0.94
CA GLY A 95 1.38 -15.07 1.37
C GLY A 95 0.42 -13.89 1.21
N PRO A 96 0.92 -12.64 1.37
CA PRO A 96 0.10 -11.44 1.25
C PRO A 96 -0.38 -11.22 -0.19
N VAL A 97 -1.69 -11.04 -0.35
CA VAL A 97 -2.37 -10.82 -1.62
C VAL A 97 -2.93 -9.40 -1.62
N PRO A 98 -2.64 -8.56 -2.64
CA PRO A 98 -3.19 -7.22 -2.71
C PRO A 98 -4.61 -7.26 -3.25
N VAL A 99 -5.56 -6.90 -2.39
CA VAL A 99 -7.00 -6.90 -2.64
C VAL A 99 -7.48 -5.47 -2.85
N VAL A 100 -8.25 -5.26 -3.91
CA VAL A 100 -8.84 -3.98 -4.27
C VAL A 100 -10.28 -3.92 -3.76
N PHE A 101 -10.60 -2.82 -3.08
CA PHE A 101 -11.94 -2.44 -2.67
C PHE A 101 -12.30 -1.10 -3.29
N ILE A 102 -13.59 -0.91 -3.57
CA ILE A 102 -14.15 0.39 -3.90
C ILE A 102 -14.99 0.86 -2.71
N TYR A 103 -14.79 2.11 -2.31
CA TYR A 103 -15.52 2.76 -1.24
C TYR A 103 -16.23 4.01 -1.74
N SER A 104 -17.51 4.15 -1.38
CA SER A 104 -18.22 5.43 -1.40
C SER A 104 -19.04 5.57 -0.13
N ALA A 105 -19.30 6.82 0.31
CA ALA A 105 -20.07 7.07 1.53
C ALA A 105 -21.50 6.48 1.45
N LEU A 106 -22.08 6.43 0.25
CA LEU A 106 -23.42 5.89 0.03
C LEU A 106 -23.48 4.36 0.09
N GLN A 107 -22.47 3.68 -0.46
CA GLN A 107 -22.51 2.23 -0.68
C GLN A 107 -21.63 1.44 0.29
N GLY A 108 -20.80 2.12 1.09
CA GLY A 108 -19.78 1.49 1.91
C GLY A 108 -18.64 0.91 1.05
N ALA A 109 -17.75 0.14 1.69
CA ALA A 109 -16.63 -0.47 0.99
C ALA A 109 -16.96 -1.88 0.51
N LYS A 110 -16.80 -2.13 -0.79
CA LYS A 110 -17.09 -3.40 -1.46
C LYS A 110 -15.82 -3.98 -2.06
N TYR A 111 -15.67 -5.30 -1.96
CA TYR A 111 -14.64 -6.01 -2.70
C TYR A 111 -14.82 -5.79 -4.19
N PHE A 112 -13.72 -5.53 -4.89
CA PHE A 112 -13.72 -5.31 -6.33
C PHE A 112 -12.87 -6.35 -7.05
N GLY A 113 -11.70 -6.71 -6.50
CA GLY A 113 -10.85 -7.71 -7.13
C GLY A 113 -9.53 -7.94 -6.41
N ILE A 114 -8.66 -8.73 -7.02
CA ILE A 114 -7.29 -8.96 -6.58
C ILE A 114 -6.34 -8.40 -7.63
N ALA A 115 -5.38 -7.57 -7.19
CA ALA A 115 -4.29 -7.13 -8.04
C ALA A 115 -3.24 -8.25 -8.16
N GLY A 116 -2.81 -8.57 -9.37
CA GLY A 116 -1.83 -9.62 -9.59
C GLY A 116 -1.31 -9.65 -11.03
N GLU A 117 -0.19 -10.34 -11.25
CA GLU A 117 0.53 -10.40 -12.55
C GLU A 117 -0.27 -11.01 -13.71
N PHE A 118 -1.40 -11.67 -13.45
CA PHE A 118 -2.09 -12.48 -14.45
C PHE A 118 -3.36 -11.86 -15.04
N ASN A 119 -3.63 -10.57 -14.83
CA ASN A 119 -4.73 -9.81 -15.47
C ASN A 119 -6.12 -10.48 -15.39
N LYS A 120 -6.32 -11.40 -14.45
CA LYS A 120 -7.59 -12.08 -14.23
C LYS A 120 -7.97 -11.88 -12.79
N VAL A 121 -9.10 -11.20 -12.57
CA VAL A 121 -9.70 -11.12 -11.24
C VAL A 121 -9.94 -12.55 -10.78
N THR A 122 -9.17 -12.91 -9.76
CA THR A 122 -9.25 -14.22 -9.14
C THR A 122 -10.27 -14.10 -8.03
N ASP A 123 -11.15 -15.08 -7.89
CA ASP A 123 -12.02 -15.19 -6.72
C ASP A 123 -11.13 -15.17 -5.46
N TYR A 124 -11.53 -14.40 -4.45
CA TYR A 124 -10.75 -14.29 -3.21
C TYR A 124 -10.63 -15.64 -2.50
N ASP A 125 -11.59 -16.55 -2.72
CA ASP A 125 -11.55 -17.92 -2.22
C ASP A 125 -10.37 -18.71 -2.82
N LEU A 126 -10.04 -18.50 -4.10
CA LEU A 126 -8.90 -19.14 -4.77
C LEU A 126 -7.56 -18.61 -4.26
N ALA A 127 -7.53 -17.37 -3.78
CA ALA A 127 -6.39 -16.78 -3.10
C ALA A 127 -6.26 -17.21 -1.62
N GLY A 128 -7.22 -18.00 -1.13
CA GLY A 128 -7.25 -18.43 0.27
C GLY A 128 -7.63 -17.35 1.25
N ILE A 129 -8.35 -16.34 0.78
CA ILE A 129 -8.87 -15.25 1.60
C ILE A 129 -10.30 -15.62 1.97
N SER A 130 -10.63 -15.59 3.26
CA SER A 130 -11.98 -15.89 3.73
C SER A 130 -12.95 -14.71 3.57
N TYR A 131 -14.23 -15.02 3.41
CA TYR A 131 -15.30 -14.01 3.51
C TYR A 131 -15.22 -13.17 4.79
N THR A 132 -14.82 -13.76 5.93
CA THR A 132 -14.65 -13.04 7.19
C THR A 132 -13.59 -11.94 7.08
N GLN A 133 -12.48 -12.21 6.38
CA GLN A 133 -11.44 -11.20 6.14
C GLN A 133 -11.94 -10.10 5.20
N ILE A 134 -12.65 -10.45 4.13
CA ILE A 134 -13.25 -9.46 3.22
C ILE A 134 -14.25 -8.57 3.97
N ASN A 135 -15.17 -9.17 4.73
CA ASN A 135 -16.18 -8.46 5.50
C ASN A 135 -15.56 -7.57 6.60
N TYR A 136 -14.49 -8.02 7.25
CA TYR A 136 -13.75 -7.21 8.20
C TYR A 136 -13.24 -5.92 7.52
N TRP A 137 -12.59 -6.04 6.36
CA TRP A 137 -12.05 -4.88 5.65
C TRP A 137 -13.14 -3.98 5.07
N SER A 138 -14.21 -4.54 4.51
CA SER A 138 -15.39 -3.77 4.07
C SER A 138 -15.99 -2.90 5.19
N LYS A 139 -15.95 -3.36 6.44
CA LYS A 139 -16.41 -2.56 7.60
C LYS A 139 -15.36 -1.61 8.13
N LYS A 140 -14.07 -1.92 7.97
CA LYS A 140 -12.97 -1.13 8.52
C LYS A 140 -12.58 0.05 7.64
N ILE A 141 -12.64 -0.11 6.31
CA ILE A 141 -12.26 0.92 5.33
C ILE A 141 -13.02 2.25 5.53
N PRO A 142 -14.36 2.27 5.68
CA PRO A 142 -15.10 3.52 5.90
C PRO A 142 -14.55 4.31 7.09
N THR A 143 -14.35 3.64 8.23
CA THR A 143 -13.81 4.27 9.45
C THR A 143 -12.41 4.84 9.25
N ILE A 144 -11.57 4.22 8.43
CA ILE A 144 -10.22 4.72 8.15
C ILE A 144 -10.28 5.96 7.26
N ILE A 145 -11.09 5.91 6.20
CA ILE A 145 -11.18 6.99 5.22
C ILE A 145 -11.88 8.20 5.81
N GLU A 146 -13.03 8.02 6.48
CA GLU A 146 -13.72 9.10 7.17
C GLU A 146 -12.84 9.74 8.25
N GLY A 147 -12.05 8.93 8.98
CA GLY A 147 -11.09 9.45 9.94
C GLY A 147 -9.95 10.25 9.31
N SER A 148 -9.59 9.99 8.05
CA SER A 148 -8.52 10.69 7.34
C SER A 148 -9.01 11.91 6.54
N LEU A 149 -10.28 11.96 6.16
CA LEU A 149 -10.87 13.07 5.39
C LEU A 149 -11.38 14.22 6.29
N ASN A 150 -11.63 13.96 7.58
CA ASN A 150 -12.18 14.93 8.53
C ASN A 150 -11.13 15.63 9.40
N GLU A 151 -9.83 15.40 9.14
CA GLU A 151 -8.70 16.07 9.81
C GLU A 151 -8.13 17.19 8.93
#